data_AF-A0AAD2HPW3-F1
#
_entry.id   AF-A0AAD2HPW3-F1
#
_cell.length_a   1.000
_cell.length_b   1.000
_cell.length_c   1.000
_cell.angle_alpha   90.00
_cell.angle_beta   90.00
_cell.angle_gamma   90.00
#
_symmetry.space_group_name_H-M   'P 1'
#
loop_
_entity.id
_entity.type
_entity.pdbx_description
1 polymer ?
#
loop_
_entity_poly.entity_id
_entity_poly.type
_entity_poly.pdbx_seq_one_letter_code
_entity_poly.pdbx_strand_id
1 'polypeptide(L)'
;PLLLASKPKYNSTDSVRDFDDRLPKLSYDTLKEKQIRDKLGEHGLVTIGDRATLVARHQRWTMLWNSNHDKGVERRQKIGELRRELKKWEEDHARLLKKKGDTESIKPDEHLKANRSEFSRLVEEARKSKHQAQIVVEG
;
A
#
# COMPACT_ATOMS: atom_id res chain seq x y z
N PRO A 1 -38.98 -13.18 -47.12
CA PRO A 1 -38.63 -11.86 -46.55
C PRO A 1 -37.94 -12.02 -45.19
N LEU A 2 -36.60 -11.98 -45.22
CA LEU A 2 -35.72 -12.01 -44.06
C LEU A 2 -35.69 -10.61 -43.44
N LEU A 3 -36.38 -10.40 -42.31
CA LEU A 3 -36.30 -9.16 -41.56
C LEU A 3 -35.23 -9.28 -40.47
N LEU A 4 -34.24 -8.43 -40.65
CA LEU A 4 -33.03 -8.18 -39.88
C LEU A 4 -33.32 -8.07 -38.37
N ALA A 5 -32.88 -9.07 -37.60
CA ALA A 5 -32.86 -8.97 -36.14
C ALA A 5 -31.81 -7.94 -35.72
N SER A 6 -32.29 -6.78 -35.25
CA SER A 6 -31.48 -5.79 -34.55
C SER A 6 -30.88 -6.43 -33.30
N LYS A 7 -29.55 -6.58 -33.25
CA LYS A 7 -28.86 -7.08 -32.07
C LYS A 7 -29.04 -6.07 -30.93
N PRO A 8 -29.39 -6.52 -29.70
CA PRO A 8 -29.49 -5.61 -28.57
C PRO A 8 -28.11 -5.02 -28.27
N LYS A 9 -28.04 -3.69 -28.18
CA LYS A 9 -26.88 -2.98 -27.65
C LYS A 9 -26.79 -3.33 -26.16
N TYR A 10 -25.86 -4.20 -25.81
CA TYR A 10 -25.56 -4.49 -24.41
C TYR A 10 -24.87 -3.25 -23.81
N ASN A 11 -25.62 -2.47 -23.02
CA ASN A 11 -25.00 -1.55 -22.07
C ASN A 11 -24.30 -2.40 -21.02
N SER A 12 -22.98 -2.42 -21.10
CA SER A 12 -22.08 -3.12 -20.20
C SER A 12 -22.07 -2.46 -18.81
N THR A 13 -23.14 -2.62 -18.02
CA THR A 13 -23.16 -2.17 -16.62
C THR A 13 -23.86 -3.13 -15.67
N ASP A 14 -24.28 -4.32 -16.10
CA ASP A 14 -24.96 -5.25 -15.20
C ASP A 14 -24.39 -6.66 -15.38
N SER A 15 -23.28 -6.92 -14.72
CA SER A 15 -22.79 -8.28 -14.56
C SER A 15 -22.31 -8.45 -13.13
N VAL A 16 -23.03 -9.34 -12.44
CA VAL A 16 -22.66 -10.02 -11.21
C VAL A 16 -23.03 -9.27 -9.93
N ARG A 17 -24.29 -9.39 -9.49
CA ARG A 17 -24.68 -9.17 -8.09
C ARG A 17 -24.31 -10.38 -7.20
N ASP A 18 -23.11 -10.91 -7.42
CA ASP A 18 -22.46 -11.97 -6.61
C ASP A 18 -21.16 -11.44 -5.96
N PHE A 19 -20.95 -10.11 -6.07
CA PHE A 19 -19.89 -9.29 -5.47
C PHE A 19 -20.28 -8.68 -4.11
N ASP A 20 -21.36 -9.14 -3.49
CA ASP A 20 -22.28 -8.34 -2.65
C ASP A 20 -21.68 -7.75 -1.34
N ASP A 21 -20.43 -8.05 -1.03
CA ASP A 21 -19.78 -7.67 0.22
C ASP A 21 -18.40 -6.99 0.04
N ARG A 22 -17.82 -7.02 -1.17
CA ARG A 22 -16.47 -6.51 -1.42
C ARG A 22 -16.48 -5.15 -2.10
N LEU A 23 -15.58 -4.28 -1.66
CA LEU A 23 -15.38 -2.99 -2.30
C LEU A 23 -14.56 -3.17 -3.60
N PRO A 24 -15.03 -2.62 -4.74
CA PRO A 24 -14.30 -2.69 -5.99
C PRO A 24 -13.02 -1.85 -5.92
N LYS A 25 -11.99 -2.29 -6.64
CA LYS A 25 -10.79 -1.45 -6.85
C LYS A 25 -11.14 -0.32 -7.81
N LEU A 26 -10.94 0.92 -7.37
CA LEU A 26 -11.22 2.11 -8.15
C LEU A 26 -9.99 2.58 -8.93
N SER A 27 -10.20 3.10 -10.14
CA SER A 27 -9.19 3.81 -10.92
C SER A 27 -9.13 5.27 -10.47
N TYR A 28 -8.26 5.56 -9.50
CA TYR A 28 -8.22 6.88 -8.88
C TYR A 28 -7.81 7.99 -9.84
N ASP A 29 -7.08 7.72 -10.92
CA ASP A 29 -6.62 8.76 -11.86
C ASP A 29 -7.77 9.41 -12.64
N THR A 30 -8.85 8.66 -12.89
CA THR A 30 -10.03 9.17 -13.60
C THR A 30 -11.09 9.76 -12.67
N LEU A 31 -11.00 9.48 -11.37
CA LEU A 31 -11.94 9.95 -10.36
C LEU A 31 -11.62 11.37 -9.89
N LYS A 32 -12.67 12.19 -9.81
CA LYS A 32 -12.58 13.53 -9.23
C LYS A 32 -12.51 13.43 -7.71
N GLU A 33 -11.82 14.38 -7.09
CA GLU A 33 -11.66 14.46 -5.64
C GLU A 33 -13.00 14.44 -4.87
N LYS A 34 -14.03 15.10 -5.42
CA LYS A 34 -15.40 15.06 -4.86
C LYS A 34 -15.91 13.63 -4.74
N GLN A 35 -15.77 12.82 -5.79
CA GLN A 35 -16.23 11.43 -5.79
C GLN A 35 -15.47 10.58 -4.77
N ILE A 36 -14.18 10.87 -4.57
CA ILE A 36 -13.37 10.20 -3.55
C ILE A 36 -13.87 10.56 -2.14
N ARG A 37 -14.20 11.84 -1.90
CA ARG A 37 -14.81 12.27 -0.62
C ARG A 37 -16.17 11.62 -0.38
N ASP A 38 -17.02 11.54 -1.41
CA ASP A 38 -18.34 10.90 -1.31
C ASP A 38 -18.17 9.44 -0.89
N LYS A 39 -17.24 8.71 -1.53
CA LYS A 39 -16.93 7.31 -1.19
C LYS A 39 -16.38 7.12 0.23
N LEU A 40 -15.52 8.03 0.70
CA LEU A 40 -15.07 8.02 2.09
C LEU A 40 -16.22 8.32 3.07
N GLY A 41 -17.11 9.24 2.70
CA GLY A 41 -18.29 9.62 3.49
C GLY A 41 -19.31 8.49 3.64
N GLU A 42 -19.52 7.68 2.60
CA GLU A 42 -20.35 6.47 2.65
C GLU A 42 -19.94 5.52 3.78
N HIS A 43 -18.65 5.47 4.13
CA HIS A 43 -18.11 4.64 5.20
C HIS A 43 -17.86 5.39 6.52
N GLY A 44 -18.31 6.65 6.63
CA GLY A 44 -18.12 7.49 7.82
C GLY A 44 -16.64 7.77 8.12
N LEU A 45 -15.81 7.87 7.07
CA LEU A 45 -14.39 8.20 7.18
C LEU A 45 -14.17 9.70 7.02
N VAL A 46 -13.03 10.18 7.53
CA VAL A 46 -12.64 11.59 7.43
C VAL A 46 -12.37 11.96 5.97
N THR A 47 -12.88 13.10 5.53
CA THR A 47 -12.76 13.63 4.15
C THR A 47 -11.87 14.87 4.05
N ILE A 48 -11.08 15.12 5.11
CA ILE A 48 -10.09 16.21 5.21
C ILE A 48 -8.75 15.73 4.65
N GLY A 49 -8.03 16.65 4.00
CA GLY A 49 -6.72 16.44 3.41
C GLY A 49 -6.69 16.80 1.93
N ASP A 50 -5.48 16.72 1.36
CA ASP A 50 -5.26 16.85 -0.08
C ASP A 50 -5.72 15.58 -0.81
N ARG A 51 -5.78 15.66 -2.14
CA ARG A 51 -6.22 14.54 -2.98
C ARG A 51 -5.43 13.27 -2.73
N ALA A 52 -4.11 13.37 -2.57
CA ALA A 52 -3.24 12.22 -2.35
C ALA A 52 -3.60 11.51 -1.04
N THR A 53 -3.82 12.26 0.05
CA THR A 53 -4.26 11.71 1.34
C THR A 53 -5.61 11.00 1.20
N LEU A 54 -6.58 11.61 0.51
CA LEU A 54 -7.91 11.01 0.31
C LEU A 54 -7.84 9.71 -0.48
N VAL A 55 -7.04 9.67 -1.55
CA VAL A 55 -6.81 8.45 -2.34
C VAL A 55 -6.17 7.36 -1.50
N ALA A 56 -5.09 7.69 -0.78
CA ALA A 56 -4.34 6.73 0.04
C ALA A 56 -5.24 6.15 1.16
N ARG A 57 -6.05 7.00 1.82
CA ARG A 57 -7.05 6.59 2.80
C ARG A 57 -8.05 5.62 2.21
N HIS A 58 -8.66 5.95 1.07
CA HIS A 58 -9.67 5.10 0.44
C HIS A 58 -9.07 3.76 -0.04
N GLN A 59 -7.86 3.77 -0.59
CA GLN A 59 -7.13 2.56 -0.96
C GLN A 59 -6.91 1.65 0.24
N ARG A 60 -6.40 2.20 1.35
CA ARG A 60 -6.19 1.41 2.56
C ARG A 60 -7.49 0.86 3.12
N TRP A 61 -8.57 1.65 3.12
CA TRP A 61 -9.88 1.20 3.54
C TRP A 61 -10.38 0.02 2.70
N THR A 62 -10.29 0.13 1.37
CA THR A 62 -10.67 -0.93 0.44
C THR A 62 -9.92 -2.23 0.73
N MET A 63 -8.61 -2.13 0.97
CA MET A 63 -7.80 -3.30 1.35
C MET A 63 -8.25 -3.90 2.68
N LEU A 64 -8.39 -3.08 3.74
CA LEU A 64 -8.81 -3.54 5.07
C LEU A 64 -10.18 -4.22 5.03
N TRP A 65 -11.13 -3.58 4.35
CA TRP A 65 -12.49 -4.10 4.20
C TRP A 65 -12.49 -5.45 3.48
N ASN A 66 -11.86 -5.52 2.30
CA ASN A 66 -11.83 -6.75 1.52
C ASN A 66 -11.08 -7.86 2.26
N SER A 67 -9.94 -7.56 2.88
CA SER A 67 -9.20 -8.51 3.70
C SER A 67 -9.96 -8.96 4.94
N ASN A 68 -10.84 -8.12 5.49
CA ASN A 68 -11.74 -8.53 6.56
C ASN A 68 -12.82 -9.48 6.05
N HIS A 69 -13.40 -9.20 4.87
CA HIS A 69 -14.37 -10.10 4.23
C HIS A 69 -13.75 -11.42 3.76
N ASP A 70 -12.44 -11.44 3.47
CA ASP A 70 -11.66 -12.66 3.22
C ASP A 70 -11.55 -13.56 4.46
N LYS A 71 -11.74 -13.01 5.67
CA LYS A 71 -11.75 -13.80 6.91
C LYS A 71 -13.07 -14.53 7.07
N GLY A 72 -13.00 -15.73 7.67
CA GLY A 72 -14.19 -16.45 8.12
C GLY A 72 -15.03 -15.60 9.08
N VAL A 73 -16.35 -15.76 9.03
CA VAL A 73 -17.35 -14.90 9.71
C VAL A 73 -17.01 -14.65 11.19
N GLU A 74 -16.60 -15.70 11.90
CA GLU A 74 -16.21 -15.67 13.33
C GLU A 74 -14.99 -14.77 13.64
N ARG A 75 -14.15 -14.50 12.65
CA ARG A 75 -12.91 -13.71 12.77
C ARG A 75 -13.02 -12.33 12.12
N ARG A 76 -14.20 -11.99 11.59
CA ARG A 76 -14.42 -10.66 11.00
C ARG A 76 -14.42 -9.61 12.09
N GLN A 77 -13.60 -8.60 11.87
CA GLN A 77 -13.51 -7.43 12.72
C GLN A 77 -14.72 -6.52 12.48
N LYS A 78 -15.11 -5.80 13.52
CA LYS A 78 -16.19 -4.80 13.43
C LYS A 78 -15.69 -3.56 12.68
N ILE A 79 -16.60 -2.83 12.06
CA ILE A 79 -16.30 -1.57 11.34
C ILE A 79 -15.47 -0.59 12.19
N GLY A 80 -15.79 -0.46 13.48
CA GLY A 80 -15.04 0.41 14.40
C GLY A 80 -13.58 -0.01 14.59
N GLU A 81 -13.28 -1.31 14.54
CA GLU A 81 -11.91 -1.82 14.63
C GLU A 81 -11.15 -1.56 13.34
N LEU A 82 -11.80 -1.74 12.18
CA LEU A 82 -11.22 -1.39 10.88
C LEU A 82 -10.89 0.10 10.80
N ARG A 83 -11.75 0.97 11.32
CA ARG A 83 -11.50 2.42 11.41
C ARG A 83 -10.31 2.74 12.32
N ARG A 84 -10.18 2.05 13.46
CA ARG A 84 -9.02 2.20 14.36
C ARG A 84 -7.72 1.74 13.68
N GLU A 85 -7.77 0.63 12.95
CA GLU A 85 -6.62 0.14 12.19
C GLU A 85 -6.24 1.09 11.06
N LEU A 86 -7.23 1.65 10.35
CA LEU A 86 -7.00 2.69 9.36
C LEU A 86 -6.32 3.91 9.98
N LYS A 87 -6.83 4.41 11.12
CA LYS A 87 -6.24 5.57 11.81
C LYS A 87 -4.78 5.30 12.21
N LYS A 88 -4.50 4.12 12.78
CA LYS A 88 -3.12 3.73 13.13
C LYS A 88 -2.22 3.72 11.89
N TRP A 89 -2.72 3.17 10.78
CA TRP A 89 -1.99 3.18 9.52
C TRP A 89 -1.73 4.60 9.01
N GLU A 90 -2.67 5.54 9.15
CA GLU A 90 -2.46 6.95 8.76
C GLU A 90 -1.37 7.62 9.60
N GLU A 91 -1.35 7.38 10.91
CA GLU A 91 -0.31 7.89 11.81
C GLU A 91 1.08 7.34 11.42
N ASP A 92 1.16 6.03 11.16
CA ASP A 92 2.40 5.37 10.72
C ASP A 92 2.83 5.87 9.34
N HIS A 93 1.88 6.03 8.41
CA HIS A 93 2.14 6.50 7.06
C HIS A 93 2.66 7.94 7.05
N ALA A 94 2.07 8.82 7.87
CA ALA A 94 2.55 10.19 8.03
C ALA A 94 3.98 10.24 8.60
N ARG A 95 4.30 9.39 9.59
CA ARG A 95 5.67 9.26 10.12
C ARG A 95 6.66 8.81 9.05
N LEU A 96 6.28 7.86 8.20
CA LEU A 96 7.13 7.37 7.11
C LEU A 96 7.36 8.43 6.04
N LEU A 97 6.34 9.20 5.67
CA LEU A 97 6.49 10.31 4.73
C LEU A 97 7.42 11.40 5.28
N LYS A 98 7.31 11.73 6.57
CA LYS A 98 8.24 12.65 7.23
C LYS A 98 9.68 12.12 7.20
N LYS A 99 9.88 10.85 7.56
CA LYS A 99 11.21 10.20 7.52
C LYS A 99 11.81 10.14 6.11
N LYS A 100 10.99 9.97 5.07
CA LYS A 100 11.46 10.03 3.67
C LYS A 100 12.00 11.41 3.31
N GLY A 101 11.33 12.48 3.74
CA GLY A 101 11.86 13.83 3.61
C GLY A 101 13.20 14.01 4.32
N ASP A 102 13.38 13.39 5.50
CA ASP A 102 14.66 13.40 6.22
C ASP A 102 15.75 12.57 5.50
N THR A 103 15.36 11.53 4.75
CA THR A 103 16.29 10.63 4.04
C THR A 103 16.95 11.31 2.84
N GLU A 104 16.25 12.24 2.16
CA GLU A 104 16.84 13.09 1.11
C GLU A 104 17.97 14.00 1.65
N SER A 105 18.06 14.18 2.98
CA SER A 105 19.13 14.93 3.64
C SER A 105 20.33 14.07 4.05
N ILE A 106 20.29 12.74 3.83
CA ILE A 106 21.43 11.87 4.10
C ILE A 106 22.50 12.17 3.05
N LYS A 107 23.52 12.92 3.44
CA LYS A 107 24.71 13.18 2.63
C LYS A 107 25.57 11.91 2.61
N PRO A 108 25.58 11.14 1.51
CA PRO A 108 26.27 9.86 1.48
C PRO A 108 27.78 10.04 1.71
N ASP A 109 28.34 11.13 1.18
CA ASP A 109 29.75 11.46 1.31
C ASP A 109 30.18 11.73 2.75
N GLU A 110 29.33 12.39 3.53
CA GLU A 110 29.60 12.70 4.94
C GLU A 110 29.55 11.42 5.79
N HIS A 111 28.58 10.54 5.50
CA HIS A 111 28.47 9.23 6.14
C HIS A 111 29.65 8.31 5.81
N LEU A 112 30.12 8.30 4.55
CA LEU A 112 31.30 7.55 4.13
C LEU A 112 32.57 8.04 4.82
N LYS A 113 32.72 9.36 4.95
CA LYS A 113 33.88 9.97 5.61
C LYS A 113 33.90 9.68 7.11
N ALA A 114 32.75 9.81 7.79
CA ALA A 114 32.63 9.58 9.23
C ALA A 114 32.90 8.13 9.63
N ASN A 115 32.56 7.16 8.76
CA ASN A 115 32.63 5.72 9.08
C ASN A 115 33.79 4.99 8.39
N ARG A 116 34.78 5.71 7.83
CA ARG A 116 35.86 5.12 7.03
C ARG A 116 36.65 4.03 7.76
N SER A 117 36.94 4.22 9.05
CA SER A 117 37.66 3.24 9.87
C SER A 117 36.86 1.95 10.06
N GLU A 118 35.56 2.06 10.30
CA GLU A 118 34.65 0.91 10.41
C GLU A 118 34.54 0.16 9.08
N PHE A 119 34.45 0.88 7.95
CA PHE A 119 34.47 0.25 6.63
C PHE A 119 35.78 -0.51 6.38
N SER A 120 36.93 0.08 6.70
CA SER A 120 38.22 -0.60 6.57
C SER A 120 38.28 -1.88 7.40
N ARG A 121 37.84 -1.81 8.66
CA ARG A 121 37.79 -2.97 9.56
C ARG A 121 36.92 -4.09 9.01
N LEU A 122 35.72 -3.77 8.56
CA LEU A 122 34.78 -4.75 7.99
C LEU A 122 35.33 -5.40 6.70
N VAL A 123 36.02 -4.63 5.85
CA VAL A 123 36.66 -5.15 4.63
C VAL A 123 37.79 -6.11 4.98
N GLU A 124 38.61 -5.79 5.98
CA GLU A 124 39.68 -6.68 6.46
C GLU A 124 39.13 -7.97 7.06
N GLU A 125 38.09 -7.87 7.89
CA GLU A 125 37.45 -9.02 8.51
C GLU A 125 36.80 -9.94 7.45
N ALA A 126 36.11 -9.36 6.46
CA ALA A 126 35.56 -10.11 5.34
C ALA A 126 36.64 -10.81 4.50
N ARG A 127 37.80 -10.16 4.28
CA ARG A 127 38.95 -10.79 3.58
C ARG A 127 39.55 -11.94 4.38
N LYS A 128 39.69 -11.78 5.70
CA LYS A 128 40.18 -12.84 6.60
C LYS A 128 39.23 -14.03 6.64
N SER A 129 37.92 -13.79 6.74
CA SER A 129 36.90 -14.83 6.73
C SER A 129 36.90 -15.61 5.41
N LYS A 130 37.01 -14.92 4.26
CA LYS A 130 37.15 -15.58 2.96
C LYS A 130 38.40 -16.47 2.89
N HIS A 131 39.53 -15.97 3.39
CA HIS A 131 40.79 -16.72 3.40
C HIS A 131 40.71 -17.96 4.31
N GLN A 132 40.11 -17.84 5.50
CA GLN A 132 39.87 -18.98 6.39
C GLN A 132 38.95 -20.04 5.76
N ALA A 133 37.88 -19.62 5.10
CA ALA A 133 36.97 -20.54 4.41
C ALA A 133 37.67 -21.30 3.26
N GLN A 134 38.65 -20.68 2.61
CA GLN A 134 39.41 -21.30 1.52
C GLN A 134 40.44 -22.32 2.04
N ILE A 135 41.08 -22.04 3.17
CA ILE A 135 42.04 -22.96 3.81
C ILE A 135 41.34 -24.24 4.31
N VAL A 136 40.10 -24.16 4.81
CA VAL A 136 39.34 -25.31 5.32
C VAL A 136 38.85 -26.25 4.20
N VAL A 137 38.83 -25.80 2.95
CA VAL A 137 38.37 -26.61 1.79
C VAL A 137 39.53 -27.37 1.13
N GLU A 138 40.78 -26.94 1.33
CA GLU A 138 41.97 -27.55 0.73
C GLU A 138 42.76 -28.48 1.68
N GLY A 139 42.30 -28.69 2.92
CA GLY A 139 42.88 -29.63 3.90
C GLY A 139 41.92 -30.74 4.30
#